data_AF-A0A819X5L3-F1
#
_entry.id   AF-A0A819X5L3-F1
#
_cell.length_a   1.000
_cell.length_b   1.000
_cell.length_c   1.000
_cell.angle_alpha   90.00
_cell.angle_beta   90.00
_cell.angle_gamma   90.00
#
_symmetry.space_group_name_H-M   'P 1'
#
loop_
_entity.id
_entity.type
_entity.pdbx_description
1 polymer ?
#
loop_
_entity_poly.entity_id
_entity_poly.type
_entity_poly.pdbx_seq_one_letter_code
_entity_poly.pdbx_strand_id
1 'polypeptide(L)'
;MFVRLLLNTKSSITLMMPWWIGTGGAGLRTAFGLSAAGFKTAVISKLFPTRSHTVASQAGINAALGNMEEDDWRWYMYDTVKGSDWLGDQDAIHYMTEQAPRAIIELENMGMPFSRTEDGKIYQRAFGGLISHYGKGEIHRTCCVADRTGHAMLHTLYGQVCTPFFDESFTTMLGSI
;
A
#
# COMPACT_ATOMS: atom_id res chain seq x y z
N MET A 1 -3.70 -8.35 -24.34
CA MET A 1 -2.31 -8.05 -23.95
C MET A 1 -1.71 -9.30 -23.31
N PHE A 2 -0.59 -9.79 -23.81
CA PHE A 2 0.01 -11.06 -23.38
C PHE A 2 1.28 -10.82 -22.56
N VAL A 3 1.52 -11.62 -21.52
CA VAL A 3 2.81 -11.67 -20.83
C VAL A 3 3.44 -13.01 -21.11
N ARG A 4 4.68 -12.98 -21.59
CA ARG A 4 5.49 -14.19 -21.71
C ARG A 4 6.17 -14.43 -20.37
N LEU A 5 5.67 -15.43 -19.63
CA LEU A 5 6.33 -15.93 -18.43
C LEU A 5 7.36 -16.98 -18.81
N LEU A 6 8.60 -16.80 -18.36
CA LEU A 6 9.56 -17.90 -18.27
C LEU A 6 9.33 -18.56 -16.92
N LEU A 7 8.59 -19.66 -16.93
CA LEU A 7 8.62 -20.58 -15.80
C LEU A 7 9.91 -21.40 -15.86
N ASN A 8 10.32 -21.96 -14.72
CA ASN A 8 11.56 -22.72 -14.60
C ASN A 8 11.57 -23.99 -15.51
N THR A 9 10.42 -24.35 -16.06
CA THR A 9 10.25 -25.30 -17.15
C THR A 9 10.19 -24.51 -18.46
N LYS A 10 10.88 -24.94 -19.52
CA LYS A 10 10.99 -24.26 -20.85
C LYS A 10 9.66 -24.13 -21.62
N SER A 11 8.54 -23.98 -20.92
CA SER A 11 7.17 -23.89 -21.40
C SER A 11 6.68 -22.45 -21.16
N SER A 12 6.33 -21.74 -22.22
CA SER A 12 5.66 -20.44 -22.10
C SER A 12 4.18 -20.65 -21.80
N ILE A 13 3.71 -20.21 -20.63
CA ILE A 13 2.27 -20.16 -20.32
C ILE A 13 1.70 -18.84 -20.84
N THR A 14 0.60 -18.93 -21.60
CA THR A 14 -0.20 -17.77 -22.01
C THR A 14 -1.38 -17.66 -21.05
N LEU A 15 -1.39 -16.63 -20.20
CA LEU A 15 -2.53 -16.34 -19.33
C LEU A 15 -3.54 -15.49 -20.11
N MET A 16 -4.74 -16.04 -20.36
CA MET A 16 -5.89 -15.30 -20.91
C MET A 16 -6.71 -14.57 -19.83
N MET A 17 -6.31 -14.68 -18.57
CA MET A 17 -6.95 -14.04 -17.42
C MET A 17 -6.25 -12.72 -17.05
N PRO A 18 -6.93 -11.75 -16.41
CA PRO A 18 -6.27 -10.59 -15.82
C PRO A 18 -5.10 -11.02 -14.93
N TRP A 19 -3.98 -10.33 -15.04
CA TRP A 19 -2.75 -10.65 -14.32
C TRP A 19 -2.15 -9.39 -13.69
N TRP A 20 -1.49 -9.58 -12.55
CA TRP A 20 -0.76 -8.53 -11.85
C TRP A 20 0.69 -8.97 -11.65
N ILE A 21 1.64 -8.05 -11.86
CA ILE A 21 3.07 -8.31 -11.68
C ILE A 21 3.53 -7.61 -10.41
N GLY A 22 4.04 -8.41 -9.47
CA GLY A 22 4.60 -7.97 -8.19
C GLY A 22 3.66 -8.20 -7.01
N THR A 23 4.22 -8.65 -5.89
CA THR A 23 3.49 -9.01 -4.66
C THR A 23 3.91 -8.16 -3.46
N GLY A 24 4.36 -6.92 -3.71
CA GLY A 24 4.49 -5.91 -2.65
C GLY A 24 3.13 -5.41 -2.16
N GLY A 25 3.12 -4.44 -1.24
CA GLY A 25 1.88 -3.91 -0.66
C GLY A 25 0.84 -3.48 -1.70
N ALA A 26 1.26 -2.74 -2.72
CA ALA A 26 0.38 -2.35 -3.83
C ALA A 26 -0.19 -3.56 -4.59
N GLY A 27 0.66 -4.54 -4.92
CA GLY A 27 0.23 -5.68 -5.72
C GLY A 27 -0.71 -6.62 -4.98
N LEU A 28 -0.46 -6.86 -3.70
CA LEU A 28 -1.37 -7.64 -2.87
C LEU A 28 -2.70 -6.91 -2.65
N ARG A 29 -2.68 -5.60 -2.42
CA ARG A 29 -3.91 -4.81 -2.29
C ARG A 29 -4.74 -4.79 -3.57
N THR A 30 -4.08 -4.73 -4.74
CA THR A 30 -4.75 -4.85 -6.04
C THR A 30 -5.31 -6.24 -6.26
N ALA A 31 -4.53 -7.30 -5.97
CA ALA A 31 -4.99 -8.68 -6.08
C ALA A 31 -6.22 -8.96 -5.20
N PHE A 32 -6.20 -8.48 -3.96
CA PHE A 32 -7.34 -8.52 -3.05
C PHE A 32 -8.56 -7.81 -3.66
N GLY A 33 -8.38 -6.57 -4.15
CA GLY A 33 -9.47 -5.78 -4.72
C GLY A 33 -10.08 -6.43 -5.98
N LEU A 34 -9.25 -6.94 -6.88
CA LEU A 34 -9.70 -7.65 -8.08
C LEU A 34 -10.46 -8.93 -7.72
N SER A 35 -9.95 -9.69 -6.74
CA SER A 35 -10.61 -10.90 -6.24
C SER A 35 -11.96 -10.58 -5.60
N ALA A 36 -12.03 -9.54 -4.77
CA ALA A 36 -13.26 -9.09 -4.12
C ALA A 36 -14.31 -8.60 -5.14
N ALA A 37 -13.87 -8.06 -6.27
CA ALA A 37 -14.73 -7.69 -7.40
C ALA A 37 -15.11 -8.87 -8.31
N GLY A 38 -14.69 -10.10 -7.98
CA GLY A 38 -15.05 -11.33 -8.72
C GLY A 38 -14.14 -11.66 -9.91
N PHE A 39 -13.03 -10.94 -10.11
CA PHE A 39 -12.09 -11.23 -11.18
C PHE A 39 -11.14 -12.37 -10.82
N LYS A 40 -11.07 -13.39 -11.68
CA LYS A 40 -10.04 -14.41 -11.61
C LYS A 40 -8.69 -13.79 -12.03
N THR A 41 -7.87 -13.46 -11.04
CA THR A 41 -6.60 -12.77 -11.25
C THR A 41 -5.43 -13.68 -10.92
N ALA A 42 -4.44 -13.72 -11.80
CA ALA A 42 -3.14 -14.34 -11.52
C ALA A 42 -2.17 -13.29 -10.98
N VAL A 43 -1.51 -13.59 -9.85
CA VAL A 43 -0.47 -12.70 -9.31
C VAL A 43 0.89 -13.34 -9.53
N ILE A 44 1.77 -12.65 -10.25
CA ILE A 44 3.09 -13.13 -10.63
C ILE A 44 4.11 -12.39 -9.78
N SER A 45 5.07 -13.11 -9.19
CA SER A 45 6.18 -12.47 -8.49
C SER A 45 7.49 -13.20 -8.67
N LYS A 46 8.58 -12.42 -8.77
CA LYS A 46 9.95 -12.94 -8.72
C LYS A 46 10.31 -13.52 -7.34
N LEU A 47 9.65 -13.03 -6.29
CA LEU A 47 9.94 -13.41 -4.90
C LEU A 47 8.68 -13.98 -4.26
N PHE A 48 8.85 -14.83 -3.26
CA PHE A 48 7.75 -15.14 -2.36
C PHE A 48 7.15 -13.84 -1.77
N PRO A 49 5.81 -13.67 -1.71
CA PRO A 49 5.17 -12.37 -1.45
C PRO A 49 5.69 -11.59 -0.25
N THR A 50 5.89 -12.27 0.88
CA THR A 50 6.35 -11.64 2.13
C THR A 50 7.83 -11.25 2.12
N ARG A 51 8.57 -11.57 1.05
CA ARG A 51 9.96 -11.12 0.81
C ARG A 51 10.05 -9.86 -0.04
N SER A 52 8.92 -9.30 -0.46
CA SER A 52 8.89 -8.01 -1.16
C SER A 52 9.44 -6.88 -0.28
N HIS A 53 10.10 -5.89 -0.87
CA HIS A 53 10.77 -4.81 -0.12
C HIS A 53 9.84 -3.98 0.79
N THR A 54 8.52 -4.01 0.55
CA THR A 54 7.52 -3.47 1.48
C THR A 54 7.71 -3.99 2.92
N VAL A 55 8.21 -5.22 3.10
CA VAL A 55 8.47 -5.80 4.43
C VAL A 55 9.47 -4.99 5.26
N ALA A 56 10.39 -4.28 4.59
CA ALA A 56 11.44 -3.51 5.22
C ALA A 56 11.01 -2.06 5.58
N SER A 57 9.82 -1.63 5.18
CA SER A 57 9.32 -0.31 5.56
C SER A 57 9.06 -0.26 7.08
N GLN A 58 9.72 0.66 7.78
CA GLN A 58 9.62 0.73 9.24
C GLN A 58 8.57 1.74 9.68
N ALA A 59 8.65 2.94 9.10
CA ALA A 59 8.18 4.14 9.77
C ALA A 59 6.68 4.18 10.05
N GLY A 60 5.87 3.95 9.03
CA GLY A 60 4.43 4.10 9.16
C GLY A 60 3.77 4.46 7.84
N ILE A 61 2.48 4.79 7.91
CA ILE A 61 1.66 5.20 6.79
C ILE A 61 0.87 6.44 7.23
N ASN A 62 0.89 7.50 6.42
CA ASN A 62 0.24 8.75 6.79
C ASN A 62 -1.26 8.70 6.52
N ALA A 63 -2.06 9.15 7.48
CA ALA A 63 -3.49 9.41 7.30
C ALA A 63 -3.98 10.44 8.31
N ALA A 64 -4.79 11.39 7.87
CA ALA A 64 -5.42 12.38 8.74
C ALA A 64 -6.60 11.76 9.51
N LEU A 65 -6.31 10.88 10.47
CA LEU A 65 -7.31 10.26 11.35
C LEU A 65 -7.72 11.17 12.51
N GLY A 66 -6.86 12.10 12.90
CA GLY A 66 -7.09 12.99 14.04
C GLY A 66 -7.14 12.26 15.39
N ASN A 67 -6.35 11.18 15.57
CA ASN A 67 -6.38 10.39 16.80
C ASN A 67 -5.50 10.98 17.92
N MET A 68 -4.50 11.80 17.58
CA MET A 68 -3.58 12.43 18.54
C MET A 68 -3.98 13.88 18.81
N GLU A 69 -4.30 14.61 17.75
CA GLU A 69 -4.86 15.96 17.76
C GLU A 69 -5.79 16.14 16.56
N GLU A 70 -6.48 17.27 16.44
CA GLU A 70 -7.30 17.58 15.25
C GLU A 70 -6.42 17.59 13.98
N ASP A 71 -6.86 16.92 12.91
CA ASP A 71 -6.19 16.90 11.61
C ASP A 71 -7.21 17.06 10.48
N ASP A 72 -6.75 17.57 9.34
CA ASP A 72 -7.53 17.70 8.10
C ASP A 72 -6.70 17.12 6.96
N TRP A 73 -7.30 16.27 6.13
CA TRP A 73 -6.66 15.69 4.95
C TRP A 73 -6.15 16.77 3.99
N ARG A 74 -6.73 17.98 3.98
CA ARG A 74 -6.27 19.13 3.20
C ARG A 74 -4.92 19.67 3.67
N TRP A 75 -4.61 19.56 4.97
CA TRP A 75 -3.28 19.90 5.48
C TRP A 75 -2.26 18.85 5.01
N TYR A 76 -2.64 17.57 5.05
CA TYR A 76 -1.83 16.50 4.46
C TYR A 76 -1.61 16.70 2.95
N MET A 77 -2.64 17.14 2.21
CA MET A 77 -2.53 17.51 0.80
C MET A 77 -1.51 18.63 0.59
N TYR A 78 -1.61 19.72 1.36
CA TYR A 78 -0.68 20.85 1.28
C TYR A 78 0.77 20.42 1.52
N ASP A 79 1.00 19.60 2.54
CA ASP A 79 2.34 19.08 2.86
C ASP A 79 2.91 18.22 1.74
N THR A 80 2.04 17.44 1.10
CA THR A 80 2.44 16.58 -0.02
C THR A 80 2.75 17.40 -1.27
N VAL A 81 1.94 18.42 -1.60
CA VAL A 81 2.20 19.32 -2.74
C VAL A 81 3.49 20.11 -2.51
N LYS A 82 3.65 20.71 -1.33
CA LYS A 82 4.88 21.44 -0.96
C LYS A 82 6.09 20.51 -0.93
N GLY A 83 5.96 19.31 -0.37
CA GLY A 83 7.03 18.32 -0.28
C GLY A 83 7.44 17.74 -1.63
N SER A 84 6.52 17.74 -2.61
CA SER A 84 6.81 17.38 -4.01
C SER A 84 7.51 18.49 -4.80
N ASP A 85 7.80 19.64 -4.17
CA ASP A 85 8.33 20.84 -4.83
C ASP A 85 7.44 21.30 -6.00
N TRP A 86 6.12 21.21 -5.81
CA TRP A 86 5.09 21.53 -6.80
C TRP A 86 5.15 20.73 -8.12
N LEU A 87 5.96 19.68 -8.19
CA LEU A 87 6.03 18.79 -9.36
C LEU A 87 5.02 17.64 -9.31
N GLY A 88 4.36 17.43 -8.17
CA GLY A 88 3.34 16.40 -8.03
C GLY A 88 2.00 16.79 -8.63
N ASP A 89 1.36 15.85 -9.33
CA ASP A 89 0.02 16.00 -9.88
C ASP A 89 -1.00 16.15 -8.73
N GLN A 90 -1.61 17.33 -8.63
CA GLN A 90 -2.41 17.69 -7.46
C GLN A 90 -3.75 16.94 -7.39
N ASP A 91 -4.29 16.50 -8.51
CA ASP A 91 -5.48 15.64 -8.57
C ASP A 91 -5.20 14.25 -7.96
N ALA A 92 -4.06 13.65 -8.28
CA ALA A 92 -3.60 12.40 -7.69
C ALA A 92 -3.30 12.56 -6.19
N ILE A 93 -2.65 13.65 -5.80
CA ILE A 93 -2.35 13.94 -4.38
C ILE A 93 -3.65 14.17 -3.59
N HIS A 94 -4.60 14.90 -4.14
CA HIS A 94 -5.92 15.10 -3.53
C HIS A 94 -6.59 13.76 -3.26
N TYR A 95 -6.71 12.90 -4.29
CA TYR A 95 -7.32 11.59 -4.14
C TYR A 95 -6.60 10.75 -3.07
N MET A 96 -5.27 10.70 -3.11
CA MET A 96 -4.47 9.94 -2.15
C MET A 96 -4.71 10.39 -0.70
N THR A 97 -4.68 11.71 -0.46
CA THR A 97 -4.76 12.26 0.90
C THR A 97 -6.18 12.21 1.47
N GLU A 98 -7.20 12.43 0.65
CA GLU A 98 -8.61 12.29 1.04
C GLU A 98 -8.97 10.83 1.34
N GLN A 99 -8.45 9.88 0.57
CA GLN A 99 -8.74 8.45 0.76
C GLN A 99 -7.91 7.78 1.86
N ALA A 100 -6.81 8.39 2.30
CA ALA A 100 -5.89 7.80 3.27
C ALA A 100 -6.57 7.34 4.58
N PRO A 101 -7.45 8.13 5.24
CA PRO A 101 -8.17 7.69 6.43
C PRO A 101 -8.95 6.39 6.21
N ARG A 102 -9.70 6.32 5.10
CA ARG A 102 -10.49 5.13 4.76
C ARG A 102 -9.61 3.91 4.51
N ALA A 103 -8.50 4.09 3.80
CA ALA A 103 -7.56 3.02 3.50
C ALA A 103 -6.88 2.45 4.77
N ILE A 104 -6.54 3.30 5.74
CA ILE A 104 -5.97 2.85 7.01
C ILE A 104 -6.99 2.08 7.85
N ILE A 105 -8.23 2.57 7.94
CA ILE A 105 -9.30 1.87 8.65
C ILE A 105 -9.59 0.51 7.98
N GLU A 106 -9.52 0.44 6.65
CA GLU A 106 -9.64 -0.83 5.92
C GLU A 106 -8.54 -1.83 6.34
N LEU A 107 -7.27 -1.39 6.40
CA LEU A 107 -6.16 -2.22 6.84
C LEU A 107 -6.31 -2.68 8.30
N GLU A 108 -6.77 -1.79 9.19
CA GLU A 108 -7.07 -2.15 10.57
C GLU A 108 -8.14 -3.24 10.64
N ASN A 109 -9.24 -3.09 9.88
CA ASN A 109 -10.32 -4.07 9.81
C ASN A 109 -9.89 -5.41 9.19
N MET A 110 -8.86 -5.41 8.33
CA MET A 110 -8.21 -6.64 7.84
C MET A 110 -7.34 -7.34 8.90
N GLY A 111 -7.20 -6.75 10.10
CA GLY A 111 -6.41 -7.28 11.21
C GLY A 111 -4.98 -6.74 11.27
N MET A 112 -4.68 -5.59 10.64
CA MET A 112 -3.37 -4.96 10.79
C MET A 112 -3.16 -4.50 12.24
N PRO A 113 -2.11 -4.97 12.94
CA PRO A 113 -1.93 -4.74 14.37
C PRO A 113 -1.29 -3.38 14.66
N PHE A 114 -1.97 -2.29 14.30
CA PHE A 114 -1.53 -0.93 14.63
C PHE A 114 -1.25 -0.76 16.12
N SER A 115 -0.20 -0.01 16.43
CA SER A 115 0.04 0.48 17.80
C SER A 115 -1.14 1.31 18.27
N ARG A 116 -1.37 1.34 19.58
CA ARG A 116 -2.60 1.91 20.16
C ARG A 116 -2.32 3.09 21.07
N THR A 117 -3.24 4.04 21.09
CA THR A 117 -3.32 5.07 22.13
C THR A 117 -3.92 4.47 23.40
N GLU A 118 -3.90 5.21 24.51
CA GLU A 118 -4.53 4.78 25.77
C GLU A 118 -6.04 4.54 25.60
N ASP A 119 -6.68 5.31 24.72
CA ASP A 119 -8.11 5.17 24.36
C ASP A 119 -8.40 4.05 23.35
N GLY A 120 -7.39 3.27 22.95
CA GLY A 120 -7.54 2.14 22.02
C GLY A 120 -7.62 2.51 20.53
N LYS A 121 -7.47 3.79 20.18
CA LYS A 121 -7.39 4.23 18.78
C LYS A 121 -6.03 3.90 18.17
N ILE A 122 -5.91 4.02 16.85
CA ILE A 122 -4.61 3.87 16.16
C ILE A 122 -3.68 5.00 16.61
N TYR A 123 -2.52 4.63 17.16
CA TYR A 123 -1.46 5.55 17.51
C TYR A 123 -0.82 6.16 16.26
N GLN A 124 -0.57 7.48 16.32
CA GLN A 124 0.10 8.23 15.26
C GLN A 124 1.31 8.94 15.85
N ARG A 125 2.41 8.99 15.09
CA ARG A 125 3.65 9.65 15.50
C ARG A 125 4.03 10.79 14.57
N ALA A 126 4.96 11.62 15.03
CA ALA A 126 5.56 12.68 14.25
C ALA A 126 6.46 12.07 13.15
N PHE A 127 6.55 12.76 12.02
CA PHE A 127 7.43 12.41 10.91
C PHE A 127 7.82 13.67 10.15
N GLY A 128 8.91 13.59 9.39
CA GLY A 128 9.47 14.76 8.70
C GLY A 128 8.48 15.39 7.71
N GLY A 129 8.34 16.71 7.78
CA GLY A 129 7.54 17.49 6.84
C GLY A 129 6.03 17.48 7.08
N LEU A 130 5.56 16.89 8.18
CA LEU A 130 4.15 16.90 8.56
C LEU A 130 3.84 18.15 9.39
N ILE A 131 2.94 18.99 8.90
CA ILE A 131 2.56 20.26 9.51
C ILE A 131 1.03 20.46 9.52
N SER A 132 0.55 21.25 10.47
CA SER A 132 -0.86 21.62 10.64
C SER A 132 -1.15 23.02 10.09
N HIS A 133 -2.42 23.30 9.80
CA HIS A 133 -2.92 24.60 9.35
C HIS A 133 -2.10 25.27 8.23
N TYR A 134 -1.72 24.50 7.21
CA TYR A 134 -0.92 24.97 6.06
C TYR A 134 0.47 25.53 6.45
N GLY A 135 1.05 24.98 7.53
CA GLY A 135 2.45 25.22 7.95
C GLY A 135 2.64 26.08 9.18
N LYS A 136 1.68 26.04 10.12
CA LYS A 136 1.74 26.82 11.37
C LYS A 136 2.13 26.01 12.60
N GLY A 137 2.17 24.68 12.51
CA GLY A 137 2.55 23.82 13.63
C GLY A 137 2.94 22.41 13.18
N GLU A 138 3.51 21.63 14.09
CA GLU A 138 3.79 20.21 13.87
C GLU A 138 2.52 19.37 14.10
N ILE A 139 2.49 18.15 13.56
CA ILE A 139 1.36 17.23 13.69
C ILE A 139 1.78 15.75 13.59
N HIS A 140 1.01 14.87 14.23
CA HIS A 140 1.22 13.44 14.32
C HIS A 140 0.19 12.72 13.45
N ARG A 141 0.57 12.39 12.20
CA ARG A 141 -0.32 11.65 11.28
C ARG A 141 0.22 10.34 10.74
N THR A 142 1.42 9.93 11.17
CA THR A 142 2.02 8.67 10.73
C THR A 142 1.53 7.52 11.61
N CYS A 143 0.57 6.74 11.09
CA CYS A 143 0.07 5.51 11.73
C CYS A 143 1.15 4.43 11.67
N CYS A 144 1.46 3.76 12.78
CA CYS A 144 2.57 2.81 12.82
C CYS A 144 2.27 1.52 13.61
N VAL A 145 3.08 0.50 13.32
CA VAL A 145 3.20 -0.72 14.13
C VAL A 145 4.62 -0.72 14.69
N ALA A 146 4.82 -0.06 15.83
CA ALA A 146 6.15 0.23 16.39
C ALA A 146 7.11 0.77 15.29
N ASP A 147 8.15 0.00 14.95
CA ASP A 147 9.13 0.25 13.91
C ASP A 147 9.09 -0.80 12.78
N ARG A 148 7.97 -1.52 12.62
CA ARG A 148 7.80 -2.66 11.69
C ARG A 148 6.53 -2.59 10.86
N THR A 149 6.10 -1.38 10.51
CA THR A 149 4.80 -1.16 9.84
C THR A 149 4.66 -1.91 8.52
N GLY A 150 5.72 -1.94 7.71
CA GLY A 150 5.76 -2.64 6.43
C GLY A 150 5.70 -4.15 6.57
N HIS A 151 6.38 -4.71 7.56
CA HIS A 151 6.28 -6.13 7.89
C HIS A 151 4.83 -6.50 8.24
N ALA A 152 4.23 -5.77 9.18
CA ALA A 152 2.85 -6.00 9.58
C ALA A 152 1.88 -5.87 8.38
N MET A 153 1.96 -4.78 7.63
CA MET A 153 1.10 -4.54 6.46
C MET A 153 1.21 -5.65 5.42
N LEU A 154 2.44 -6.06 5.08
CA LEU A 154 2.65 -7.07 4.03
C LEU A 154 2.12 -8.43 4.44
N HIS A 155 2.31 -8.84 5.70
CA HIS A 155 1.77 -10.09 6.23
C HIS A 155 0.25 -10.07 6.35
N THR A 156 -0.34 -8.95 6.79
CA THR A 156 -1.80 -8.76 6.83
C THR A 156 -2.39 -8.90 5.42
N LEU A 157 -1.86 -8.15 4.44
CA LEU A 157 -2.36 -8.20 3.07
C LEU A 157 -2.18 -9.59 2.43
N TYR A 158 -1.04 -10.24 2.65
CA TYR A 158 -0.81 -11.60 2.14
C TYR A 158 -1.83 -12.60 2.69
N GLY A 159 -2.20 -12.49 3.98
CA GLY A 159 -3.23 -13.33 4.59
C GLY A 159 -4.64 -13.13 4.04
N GLN A 160 -4.94 -11.97 3.45
CA GLN A 160 -6.26 -11.65 2.87
C GLN A 160 -6.41 -12.10 1.42
N VAL A 161 -5.32 -12.33 0.69
CA VAL A 161 -5.38 -12.67 -0.73
C VAL A 161 -5.62 -14.17 -0.92
N CYS A 162 -6.77 -14.52 -1.50
CA CYS A 162 -7.14 -15.91 -1.84
C CYS A 162 -6.98 -16.23 -3.34
N THR A 163 -6.12 -15.50 -4.06
CA THR A 163 -5.88 -15.73 -5.50
C THR A 163 -4.67 -16.61 -5.76
N PRO A 164 -4.60 -17.32 -6.91
CA PRO A 164 -3.42 -18.10 -7.27
C PRO A 164 -2.17 -17.22 -7.41
N PHE A 165 -1.08 -17.66 -6.78
CA PHE A 165 0.24 -17.04 -6.89
C PHE A 165 1.14 -17.86 -7.83
N PHE A 166 1.84 -17.16 -8.71
CA PHE A 166 2.97 -17.68 -9.48
C PHE A 166 4.25 -17.09 -8.88
N ASP A 167 4.71 -17.74 -7.83
CA ASP A 167 5.91 -17.35 -7.11
C ASP A 167 7.17 -17.72 -7.90
N GLU A 168 8.27 -17.03 -7.58
CA GLU A 168 9.60 -17.24 -8.17
C GLU A 168 9.60 -17.23 -9.71
N SER A 169 8.70 -16.44 -10.29
CA SER A 169 8.49 -16.30 -11.73
C SER A 169 8.97 -14.94 -12.21
N PHE A 170 9.82 -14.93 -13.23
CA PHE A 170 10.40 -13.69 -13.77
C PHE A 170 9.64 -13.22 -15.01
N THR A 171 9.09 -12.01 -14.95
CA THR A 171 8.50 -11.37 -16.13
C THR A 171 9.60 -10.71 -16.94
N THR A 172 9.73 -11.10 -18.22
CA THR A 172 10.78 -10.59 -19.10
C THR A 172 10.33 -9.46 -20.01
N MET A 173 9.12 -9.56 -20.55
CA MET A 173 8.61 -8.62 -21.54
C MET A 173 7.09 -8.62 -21.57
N LEU A 174 6.52 -7.45 -21.87
CA LEU A 174 5.14 -7.33 -22.28
C LEU A 174 5.08 -7.64 -23.78
N GLY A 175 4.23 -8.57 -24.17
CA GLY A 175 3.98 -8.88 -25.57
C GLY A 175 3.00 -7.88 -26.17
N SER A 176 3.34 -7.32 -27.34
CA SER A 176 2.36 -6.64 -28.19
C SER A 176 1.37 -7.66 -28.76
N ILE A 177 0.13 -7.22 -28.96
CA ILE A 177 -0.91 -7.97 -29.67
C ILE A 177 -0.59 -7.96 -31.17
#